data_AF-A0A3S5K2U3-F1
#
_entry.id   AF-A0A3S5K2U3-F1
#
_cell.length_a   1.000
_cell.length_b   1.000
_cell.length_c   1.000
_cell.angle_alpha   90.00
_cell.angle_beta   90.00
_cell.angle_gamma   90.00
#
_symmetry.space_group_name_H-M   'P 1'
#
loop_
_entity.id
_entity.type
_entity.pdbx_description
1 polymer ?
#
loop_
_entity_poly.entity_id
_entity_poly.type
_entity_poly.pdbx_seq_one_letter_code
_entity_poly.pdbx_strand_id
1 'polypeptide(L)'
;MRPVIYFCIKGDTVLYIGQSQNLYYRWRGHHRYCQLVKEKNVAVHWLECVDGHKRIKMEKIFIKRYKPPLNVSPIYLKVVLKTGNKVCRERQVFHNNQNRHSVNKHQQLFAQMLIRFDISARDLAAASNISEVMLSRFRCGKADLGTAKFLALIAVIPEPAKNWYLSELHGTKSTTSLRLTFESAPVEEQADVLRLVADMLVSNNHKSTSDCFITESGTEVS
;
A
#
# COMPACT_ATOMS: atom_id res chain seq x y z
N MET A 1 25.79 -6.98 19.48
CA MET A 1 24.56 -7.80 19.63
C MET A 1 24.82 -9.19 19.11
N ARG A 2 24.34 -10.22 19.81
CA ARG A 2 24.62 -11.62 19.48
C ARG A 2 23.60 -12.16 18.48
N PRO A 3 24.02 -12.98 17.51
CA PRO A 3 23.09 -13.61 16.58
C PRO A 3 22.26 -14.66 17.32
N VAL A 4 20.97 -14.74 17.00
CA VAL A 4 20.01 -15.61 17.69
C VAL A 4 19.14 -16.41 16.70
N ILE A 5 18.65 -17.55 17.15
CA ILE A 5 17.50 -18.25 16.59
C ILE A 5 16.34 -18.03 17.54
N TYR A 6 15.18 -17.63 17.04
CA TYR A 6 13.99 -17.42 17.85
C TYR A 6 12.85 -18.34 17.42
N PHE A 7 12.00 -18.64 18.39
CA PHE A 7 10.88 -19.55 18.31
C PHE A 7 9.64 -18.79 18.74
N CYS A 8 8.61 -18.81 17.92
CA CYS A 8 7.28 -18.36 18.30
C CYS A 8 6.48 -19.59 18.72
N ILE A 9 6.10 -19.65 20.00
CA ILE A 9 5.52 -20.84 20.63
C ILE A 9 4.12 -20.49 21.15
N LYS A 10 3.16 -21.41 20.95
CA LYS A 10 1.80 -21.32 21.50
C LYS A 10 1.48 -22.64 22.19
N GLY A 11 1.35 -22.63 23.52
CA GLY A 11 1.32 -23.86 24.31
C GLY A 11 2.57 -24.68 24.04
N ASP A 12 2.40 -25.93 23.62
CA ASP A 12 3.51 -26.83 23.28
C ASP A 12 3.87 -26.83 21.78
N THR A 13 3.22 -25.98 20.98
CA THR A 13 3.40 -25.96 19.52
C THR A 13 4.31 -24.83 19.08
N VAL A 14 5.38 -25.18 18.35
CA VAL A 14 6.24 -24.20 17.68
C VAL A 14 5.56 -23.75 16.39
N LEU A 15 5.08 -22.50 16.36
CA LEU A 15 4.38 -21.92 15.22
C LEU A 15 5.34 -21.43 14.14
N TYR A 16 6.46 -20.82 14.54
CA TYR A 16 7.44 -20.22 13.64
C TYR A 16 8.85 -20.30 14.23
N ILE A 17 9.84 -20.53 13.36
CA ILE A 17 11.26 -20.46 13.70
C ILE A 17 11.92 -19.49 12.73
N GLY A 18 12.75 -18.58 13.26
CA GLY A 18 13.53 -17.66 12.44
C GLY A 18 14.88 -17.35 13.06
N GLN A 19 15.76 -16.73 12.27
CA GLN A 19 17.04 -16.20 12.74
C GLN A 19 17.08 -14.67 12.70
N SER A 20 17.89 -14.07 13.58
CA SER A 20 18.17 -12.62 13.55
C SER A 20 19.55 -12.29 14.11
N GLN A 21 20.11 -11.13 13.72
CA GLN A 21 21.22 -10.48 14.43
C GLN A 21 20.75 -9.51 15.52
N ASN A 22 19.52 -9.02 15.40
CA ASN A 22 18.88 -8.14 16.35
C ASN A 22 17.38 -8.46 16.35
N LEU A 23 16.90 -9.05 17.44
CA LEU A 23 15.51 -9.48 17.55
C LEU A 23 14.57 -8.26 17.49
N TYR A 24 14.87 -7.20 18.24
CA TYR A 24 14.08 -5.97 18.28
C TYR A 24 13.82 -5.36 16.89
N TYR A 25 14.87 -5.14 16.09
CA TYR A 25 14.70 -4.59 14.73
C TYR A 25 14.02 -5.58 13.79
N ARG A 26 14.24 -6.89 13.96
CA ARG A 26 13.62 -7.90 13.11
C ARG A 26 12.10 -7.92 13.26
N TRP A 27 11.59 -7.71 14.46
CA TRP A 27 10.16 -7.72 14.74
C TRP A 27 9.42 -6.50 14.21
N ARG A 28 10.09 -5.34 14.09
CA ARG A 28 9.49 -4.11 13.51
C ARG A 28 9.01 -4.22 12.07
N GLY A 29 9.51 -5.19 11.30
CA GLY A 29 9.12 -5.40 9.90
C GLY A 29 8.91 -6.87 9.58
N HIS A 30 8.49 -7.66 10.57
CA HIS A 30 8.45 -9.10 10.42
C HIS A 30 7.31 -9.52 9.49
N HIS A 31 7.64 -10.15 8.36
CA HIS A 31 6.67 -10.58 7.34
C HIS A 31 5.59 -11.54 7.86
N ARG A 32 5.81 -12.24 8.98
CA ARG A 32 4.80 -13.09 9.66
C ARG A 32 4.10 -12.42 10.84
N TYR A 33 4.42 -11.16 11.17
CA TYR A 33 3.88 -10.48 12.34
C TYR A 33 2.34 -10.54 12.36
N CYS A 34 1.70 -10.22 11.23
CA CYS A 34 0.25 -10.26 11.10
C CYS A 34 -0.38 -11.65 11.29
N GLN A 35 0.36 -12.74 11.03
CA GLN A 35 -0.12 -14.10 11.28
C GLN A 35 0.07 -14.47 12.75
N LEU A 36 1.21 -14.10 13.32
CA LEU A 36 1.55 -14.38 14.72
C LEU A 36 0.69 -13.59 15.71
N VAL A 37 0.30 -12.35 15.40
CA VAL A 37 -0.59 -11.53 16.26
C VAL A 37 -2.04 -12.04 16.27
N LYS A 38 -2.48 -12.73 15.20
CA LYS A 38 -3.80 -13.37 15.17
C LYS A 38 -3.87 -14.58 16.10
N GLU A 39 -2.72 -15.20 16.37
CA GLU A 39 -2.62 -16.29 17.29
C GLU A 39 -2.63 -15.74 18.72
N LYS A 40 -3.57 -16.21 19.55
CA LYS A 40 -3.61 -15.86 20.97
C LYS A 40 -2.48 -16.59 21.72
N ASN A 41 -1.89 -15.92 22.71
CA ASN A 41 -0.90 -16.48 23.64
C ASN A 41 0.38 -17.00 22.97
N VAL A 42 0.93 -16.25 22.01
CA VAL A 42 2.23 -16.57 21.41
C VAL A 42 3.36 -15.97 22.25
N ALA A 43 4.27 -16.81 22.72
CA ALA A 43 5.51 -16.41 23.36
C ALA A 43 6.68 -16.46 22.37
N VAL A 44 7.63 -15.55 22.51
CA VAL A 44 8.86 -15.54 21.71
C VAL A 44 10.03 -15.92 22.60
N HIS A 45 10.65 -17.06 22.29
CA HIS A 45 11.87 -17.53 22.95
C HIS A 45 13.04 -17.45 21.98
N TRP A 46 14.28 -17.37 22.47
CA TRP A 46 15.45 -17.36 21.60
C TRP A 46 16.65 -18.10 22.20
N LEU A 47 17.48 -18.63 21.30
CA LEU A 47 18.75 -19.26 21.58
C LEU A 47 19.88 -18.39 20.99
N GLU A 48 20.82 -17.99 21.84
CA GLU A 48 22.02 -17.29 21.40
C GLU A 48 22.93 -18.24 20.63
N CYS A 49 23.42 -17.77 19.48
CA CYS A 49 24.38 -18.49 18.66
C CYS A 49 25.72 -17.77 18.77
N VAL A 50 26.73 -18.41 19.35
CA VAL A 50 28.08 -17.84 19.40
C VAL A 50 28.71 -17.79 17.99
N ASP A 51 28.37 -18.77 17.16
CA ASP A 51 28.85 -18.89 15.78
C ASP A 51 27.73 -18.58 14.78
N GLY A 52 27.88 -17.47 14.05
CA GLY A 52 26.91 -17.00 13.06
C GLY A 52 26.72 -17.93 11.86
N HIS A 53 27.74 -18.71 11.47
CA HIS A 53 27.63 -19.65 10.35
C HIS A 53 26.84 -20.91 10.73
N LYS A 54 26.99 -21.37 11.99
CA LYS A 54 26.21 -22.50 12.53
C LYS A 54 24.73 -22.17 12.67
N ARG A 55 24.38 -20.89 12.85
CA ARG A 55 22.99 -20.42 12.97
C ARG A 55 22.10 -20.86 11.80
N ILE A 56 22.57 -20.73 10.56
CA ILE A 56 21.79 -21.11 9.37
C ILE A 56 21.53 -22.62 9.34
N LYS A 57 22.53 -23.42 9.70
CA LYS A 57 22.40 -24.89 9.78
C LYS A 57 21.42 -25.28 10.88
N MET A 58 21.51 -24.65 12.05
CA MET A 58 20.62 -24.91 13.18
C MET A 58 19.16 -24.51 12.88
N GLU A 59 18.92 -23.37 12.24
CA GLU A 59 17.56 -22.97 11.80
C GLU A 59 16.93 -24.07 10.93
N LYS A 60 17.67 -24.59 9.94
CA LYS A 60 17.21 -25.68 9.08
C LYS A 60 16.94 -26.96 9.87
N ILE A 61 17.79 -27.33 10.81
CA ILE A 61 17.61 -28.50 11.68
C ILE A 61 16.33 -28.35 12.51
N PHE A 62 16.13 -27.19 13.13
CA PHE A 62 14.94 -26.93 13.94
C PHE A 62 13.66 -26.90 13.10
N ILE A 63 13.67 -26.26 11.93
CA ILE A 63 12.52 -26.28 11.01
C ILE A 63 12.21 -27.72 10.58
N LYS A 64 13.22 -28.53 10.26
CA LYS A 64 13.03 -29.94 9.89
C LYS A 64 12.47 -30.78 11.05
N ARG A 65 12.95 -30.55 12.27
CA ARG A 65 12.53 -31.27 13.47
C ARG A 65 11.11 -30.91 13.91
N TYR A 66 10.80 -29.62 14.02
CA TYR A 66 9.54 -29.14 14.59
C TYR A 66 8.44 -28.92 13.56
N LYS A 67 8.77 -28.88 12.26
CA LYS A 67 7.83 -28.64 11.15
C LYS A 67 6.84 -27.49 11.42
N PRO A 68 7.32 -26.30 11.82
CA PRO A 68 6.44 -25.21 12.25
C PRO A 68 5.50 -24.77 11.11
N PRO A 69 4.18 -24.67 11.36
CA PRO A 69 3.17 -24.41 10.33
C PRO A 69 3.41 -23.08 9.60
N LEU A 70 3.91 -22.05 10.28
CA LEU A 70 4.14 -20.75 9.66
C LEU A 70 5.42 -20.66 8.83
N ASN A 71 6.35 -21.62 8.93
CA ASN A 71 7.51 -21.64 8.03
C ASN A 71 7.17 -22.23 6.66
N VAL A 72 6.15 -23.09 6.58
CA VAL A 72 5.71 -23.76 5.34
C VAL A 72 4.47 -23.13 4.71
N SER A 73 3.62 -22.48 5.53
CA SER A 73 2.40 -21.83 5.02
C SER A 73 2.70 -20.65 4.09
N PRO A 74 1.83 -20.33 3.13
CA PRO A 74 1.93 -19.06 2.41
C PRO A 74 1.82 -17.87 3.38
N ILE A 75 2.53 -16.78 3.08
CA ILE A 75 2.41 -15.53 3.83
C ILE A 75 1.11 -14.87 3.38
N TYR A 76 0.07 -14.89 4.21
CA TYR A 76 -1.15 -14.13 3.95
C TYR A 76 -0.90 -12.67 4.33
N LEU A 77 -0.46 -11.90 3.36
CA LEU A 77 -0.38 -10.46 3.50
C LEU A 77 -1.80 -9.93 3.33
N LYS A 78 -2.20 -9.01 4.20
CA LYS A 78 -3.56 -8.49 4.24
C LYS A 78 -3.72 -7.57 3.02
N VAL A 79 -3.99 -8.14 1.86
CA VAL A 79 -4.60 -7.37 0.79
C VAL A 79 -6.01 -7.09 1.28
N VAL A 80 -6.28 -5.84 1.65
CA VAL A 80 -7.67 -5.38 1.79
C VAL A 80 -8.19 -5.26 0.36
N LEU A 81 -8.55 -6.38 -0.25
CA LEU A 81 -9.39 -6.40 -1.44
C LEU A 81 -10.83 -6.54 -0.96
N LYS A 82 -11.58 -5.44 -1.02
CA LYS A 82 -13.04 -5.52 -1.11
C LYS A 82 -13.39 -5.84 -2.55
N THR A 83 -13.19 -7.08 -2.99
CA THR A 83 -13.97 -7.75 -4.07
C THR A 83 -13.38 -9.13 -4.33
N GLY A 84 -14.26 -10.10 -4.57
CA GLY A 84 -13.93 -11.52 -4.63
C GLY A 84 -13.06 -11.93 -5.81
N ASN A 85 -12.33 -13.02 -5.58
CA ASN A 85 -11.76 -13.95 -6.56
C ASN A 85 -10.65 -13.44 -7.50
N LYS A 86 -9.39 -13.54 -7.04
CA LYS A 86 -8.38 -14.49 -7.55
C LYS A 86 -7.02 -14.19 -6.91
N VAL A 87 -6.25 -15.25 -6.70
CA VAL A 87 -5.02 -15.30 -5.90
C VAL A 87 -3.80 -15.08 -6.79
N CYS A 88 -2.98 -14.07 -6.51
CA CYS A 88 -1.56 -14.03 -6.90
C CYS A 88 -0.75 -13.22 -5.87
N ARG A 89 0.49 -13.66 -5.64
CA ARG A 89 1.36 -13.33 -4.50
C ARG A 89 2.13 -12.03 -4.73
N GLU A 90 2.08 -11.07 -3.82
CA GLU A 90 3.18 -10.11 -3.68
C GLU A 90 3.36 -9.58 -2.23
N ARG A 91 4.62 -9.41 -1.84
CA ARG A 91 5.11 -9.07 -0.50
C ARG A 91 4.52 -7.75 0.01
N GLN A 92 3.82 -7.74 1.14
CA GLN A 92 3.65 -6.53 1.95
C GLN A 92 4.79 -6.41 2.96
N VAL A 93 5.47 -5.28 2.88
CA VAL A 93 6.24 -4.70 3.97
C VAL A 93 5.46 -3.47 4.39
N PHE A 94 4.64 -3.55 5.43
CA PHE A 94 4.18 -2.38 6.21
C PHE A 94 3.79 -2.91 7.59
N HIS A 95 4.21 -2.37 8.73
CA HIS A 95 4.25 -0.98 9.23
C HIS A 95 5.30 -0.93 10.37
N ASN A 96 5.88 0.15 10.91
CA ASN A 96 5.46 1.53 11.14
C ASN A 96 6.72 2.34 11.46
N ASN A 97 6.87 3.54 10.88
CA ASN A 97 7.65 4.60 11.51
C ASN A 97 6.99 5.92 11.15
N GLN A 98 6.09 6.39 12.02
CA GLN A 98 5.35 7.65 11.85
C GLN A 98 6.21 8.91 12.04
N ASN A 99 7.53 8.83 11.90
CA ASN A 99 8.44 9.97 12.09
C ASN A 99 9.33 10.32 10.87
N ARG A 100 8.83 10.11 9.64
CA ARG A 100 9.42 10.64 8.39
C ARG A 100 8.33 11.12 7.40
N HIS A 101 7.50 12.06 7.83
CA HIS A 101 6.15 12.27 7.31
C HIS A 101 5.94 13.20 6.10
N SER A 102 6.94 13.48 5.24
CA SER A 102 6.63 14.15 3.95
C SER A 102 7.47 13.70 2.76
N VAL A 103 8.75 13.39 2.96
CA VAL A 103 9.71 13.19 1.86
C VAL A 103 9.43 11.93 1.01
N ASN A 104 8.70 10.94 1.53
CA ASN A 104 8.53 9.65 0.85
C ASN A 104 7.11 9.38 0.34
N LYS A 105 6.20 10.38 0.32
CA LYS A 105 4.82 10.20 -0.18
C LYS A 105 4.83 9.69 -1.63
N HIS A 106 5.66 10.28 -2.49
CA HIS A 106 5.77 9.91 -3.90
C HIS A 106 6.26 8.46 -4.09
N GLN A 107 7.27 8.00 -3.34
CA GLN A 107 7.75 6.61 -3.38
C GLN A 107 6.69 5.60 -2.91
N GLN A 108 5.91 5.96 -1.90
CA GLN A 108 4.81 5.11 -1.41
C GLN A 108 3.68 5.02 -2.44
N LEU A 109 3.26 6.14 -3.01
CA LEU A 109 2.28 6.18 -4.10
C LEU A 109 2.76 5.38 -5.31
N PHE A 110 4.05 5.47 -5.62
CA PHE A 110 4.66 4.72 -6.72
C PHE A 110 4.58 3.20 -6.46
N ALA A 111 4.90 2.76 -5.24
CA ALA A 111 4.76 1.35 -4.86
C ALA A 111 3.28 0.89 -4.91
N GLN A 112 2.33 1.74 -4.52
CA GLN A 112 0.90 1.44 -4.62
C GLN A 112 0.42 1.36 -6.08
N MET A 113 0.91 2.24 -6.96
CA MET A 113 0.62 2.20 -8.38
C MET A 113 1.01 0.86 -8.99
N LEU A 114 2.23 0.36 -8.72
CA LEU A 114 2.67 -0.92 -9.26
C LEU A 114 1.75 -2.07 -8.84
N ILE A 115 1.34 -2.10 -7.57
CA ILE A 115 0.43 -3.13 -7.05
C ILE A 115 -0.97 -2.99 -7.68
N ARG A 116 -1.47 -1.76 -7.81
CA ARG A 116 -2.83 -1.49 -8.30
C ARG A 116 -3.01 -1.87 -9.77
N PHE A 117 -1.98 -1.67 -10.58
CA PHE A 117 -2.00 -1.92 -12.02
C PHE A 117 -1.30 -3.23 -12.41
N ASP A 118 -0.97 -4.08 -11.43
CA ASP A 118 -0.28 -5.37 -11.61
C ASP A 118 1.02 -5.26 -12.44
N ILE A 119 1.78 -4.18 -12.20
CA ILE A 119 3.01 -3.89 -12.93
C ILE A 119 4.19 -4.55 -12.21
N SER A 120 4.80 -5.52 -12.88
CA SER A 120 6.04 -6.17 -12.44
C SER A 120 7.19 -5.16 -12.34
N ALA A 121 7.72 -4.97 -11.13
CA ALA A 121 8.86 -4.10 -10.90
C ALA A 121 10.13 -4.57 -11.64
N ARG A 122 10.27 -5.88 -11.87
CA ARG A 122 11.40 -6.43 -12.62
C ARG A 122 11.35 -6.00 -14.08
N ASP A 123 10.18 -6.13 -14.70
CA ASP A 123 10.02 -5.82 -16.11
C ASP A 123 10.12 -4.31 -16.34
N LEU A 124 9.57 -3.52 -15.43
CA LEU A 124 9.72 -2.07 -15.44
C LEU A 124 11.18 -1.63 -15.28
N ALA A 125 11.94 -2.28 -14.39
CA ALA A 125 13.37 -2.01 -14.19
C ALA A 125 14.17 -2.32 -15.47
N ALA A 126 13.90 -3.47 -16.09
CA ALA A 126 14.53 -3.87 -17.35
C ALA A 126 14.23 -2.87 -18.49
N ALA A 127 12.96 -2.50 -18.66
CA ALA A 127 12.54 -1.60 -19.73
C ALA A 127 13.01 -0.14 -19.53
N SER A 128 13.23 0.30 -18.28
CA SER A 128 13.76 1.63 -17.98
C SER A 128 15.29 1.69 -17.87
N ASN A 129 15.99 0.58 -18.11
CA ASN A 129 17.44 0.43 -17.92
C ASN A 129 17.90 0.83 -16.50
N ILE A 130 17.11 0.46 -15.49
CA ILE A 130 17.42 0.68 -14.07
C ILE A 130 17.64 -0.68 -13.42
N SER A 131 18.60 -0.79 -12.50
CA SER A 131 18.79 -2.05 -11.79
C SER A 131 17.61 -2.34 -10.85
N GLU A 132 17.17 -3.61 -10.79
CA GLU A 132 16.07 -4.04 -9.92
C GLU A 132 16.33 -3.67 -8.44
N VAL A 133 17.59 -3.74 -8.00
CA VAL A 133 18.01 -3.35 -6.66
C VAL A 133 17.79 -1.85 -6.42
N MET A 134 18.10 -1.00 -7.39
CA MET A 134 17.90 0.45 -7.28
C MET A 134 16.42 0.80 -7.23
N LEU A 135 15.60 0.20 -8.09
CA LEU A 135 14.15 0.38 -8.08
C LEU A 135 13.53 -0.10 -6.76
N SER A 136 13.99 -1.23 -6.23
CA SER A 136 13.56 -1.73 -4.93
C SER A 136 13.91 -0.76 -3.80
N ARG A 137 15.13 -0.21 -3.79
CA ARG A 137 15.55 0.79 -2.80
C ARG A 137 14.74 2.07 -2.91
N PHE A 138 14.42 2.52 -4.12
CA PHE A 138 13.55 3.67 -4.36
C PHE A 138 12.15 3.48 -3.80
N ARG A 139 11.49 2.34 -4.13
CA ARG A 139 10.17 2.00 -3.58
C ARG A 139 10.13 1.97 -2.04
N CYS A 140 11.24 1.64 -1.41
CA CYS A 140 11.37 1.61 0.05
C CYS A 140 11.83 2.94 0.69
N GLY A 141 12.06 3.99 -0.11
CA GLY A 141 12.62 5.27 0.35
C GLY A 141 14.02 5.17 0.95
N LYS A 142 14.83 4.25 0.42
CA LYS A 142 16.24 4.04 0.78
C LYS A 142 17.23 4.59 -0.24
N ALA A 143 16.73 5.13 -1.34
CA ALA A 143 17.50 5.76 -2.40
C ALA A 143 16.55 6.67 -3.19
N ASP A 144 17.06 7.78 -3.66
CA ASP A 144 16.36 8.60 -4.64
C ASP A 144 16.82 8.21 -6.05
N LEU A 145 15.88 8.22 -6.99
CA LEU A 145 16.21 8.15 -8.40
C LEU A 145 16.53 9.57 -8.85
N GLY A 146 17.70 9.78 -9.44
CA GLY A 146 17.98 11.04 -10.12
C GLY A 146 16.92 11.30 -11.21
N THR A 147 16.66 12.57 -11.51
CA THR A 147 15.56 13.01 -12.40
C THR A 147 15.52 12.26 -13.73
N ALA A 148 16.68 12.07 -14.38
CA ALA A 148 16.76 11.36 -15.66
C ALA A 148 16.24 9.91 -15.58
N LYS A 149 16.62 9.18 -14.53
CA LYS A 149 16.16 7.79 -14.31
C LYS A 149 14.68 7.75 -13.95
N PHE A 150 14.23 8.70 -13.14
CA PHE A 150 12.82 8.78 -12.79
C PHE A 150 11.95 9.06 -14.02
N LEU A 151 12.35 9.98 -14.90
CA LEU A 151 11.64 10.27 -16.14
C LEU A 151 11.64 9.07 -17.10
N ALA A 152 12.78 8.39 -17.27
CA ALA A 152 12.86 7.18 -18.07
C ALA A 152 11.90 6.09 -17.56
N LEU A 153 11.76 5.99 -16.24
CA LEU A 153 10.84 5.04 -15.62
C LEU A 153 9.37 5.44 -15.81
N ILE A 154 9.02 6.73 -15.70
CA ILE A 154 7.67 7.23 -15.96
C ILE A 154 7.26 7.07 -17.43
N ALA A 155 8.21 7.18 -18.37
CA ALA A 155 7.95 7.02 -19.80
C ALA A 155 7.54 5.60 -20.21
N VAL A 156 7.94 4.58 -19.44
CA VAL A 156 7.62 3.17 -19.71
C VAL A 156 6.30 2.74 -19.06
N ILE A 157 5.81 3.50 -18.08
CA ILE A 157 4.60 3.14 -17.34
C ILE A 157 3.35 3.34 -18.21
N PRO A 158 2.38 2.40 -18.20
CA PRO A 158 1.11 2.58 -18.89
C PRO A 158 0.40 3.87 -18.49
N GLU A 159 -0.15 4.60 -19.46
CA GLU A 159 -0.80 5.90 -19.25
C GLU A 159 -1.88 5.90 -18.14
N PRO A 160 -2.74 4.86 -17.99
CA PRO A 160 -3.70 4.80 -16.88
C PRO A 160 -3.04 4.81 -15.49
N ALA A 161 -1.90 4.14 -15.35
CA ALA A 161 -1.17 4.06 -14.09
C ALA A 161 -0.45 5.37 -13.77
N LYS A 162 0.15 5.98 -14.79
CA LYS A 162 0.78 7.30 -14.70
C LYS A 162 -0.22 8.39 -14.30
N ASN A 163 -1.39 8.42 -14.94
CA ASN A 163 -2.45 9.39 -14.62
C ASN A 163 -2.94 9.26 -13.18
N TRP A 164 -3.16 8.02 -12.73
CA TRP A 164 -3.50 7.76 -11.33
C TRP A 164 -2.40 8.27 -10.39
N TYR A 165 -1.14 7.90 -10.64
CA TYR A 165 -0.02 8.32 -9.79
C TYR A 165 0.13 9.85 -9.70
N LEU A 166 0.00 10.56 -10.82
CA LEU A 166 0.07 12.03 -10.85
C LEU A 166 -1.11 12.67 -10.11
N SER A 167 -2.32 12.14 -10.26
CA SER A 167 -3.51 12.64 -9.54
C SER A 167 -3.35 12.54 -8.01
N GLU A 168 -2.86 11.40 -7.52
CA GLU A 168 -2.61 11.18 -6.08
C GLU A 168 -1.45 12.02 -5.55
N LEU A 169 -0.43 12.23 -6.36
CA LEU A 169 0.74 13.02 -5.98
C LEU A 169 0.38 14.50 -5.82
N HIS A 170 -0.41 15.04 -6.75
CA HIS A 170 -0.81 16.44 -6.76
C HIS A 170 -2.05 16.71 -5.90
N GLY A 171 -2.71 15.66 -5.39
CA GLY A 171 -3.93 15.78 -4.58
C GLY A 171 -5.13 16.31 -5.38
N THR A 172 -5.00 16.42 -6.69
CA THR A 172 -6.04 16.85 -7.60
C THR A 172 -6.59 15.60 -8.29
N LYS A 173 -7.88 15.30 -8.05
CA LYS A 173 -8.60 14.30 -8.85
C LYS A 173 -8.50 14.75 -10.30
N SER A 174 -7.75 14.00 -11.11
CA SER A 174 -7.56 14.14 -12.56
C SER A 174 -8.11 15.44 -13.13
N THR A 175 -7.31 16.50 -13.09
CA THR A 175 -7.47 17.67 -13.95
C THR A 175 -7.15 17.26 -15.39
N THR A 176 -7.96 16.39 -15.99
CA THR A 176 -8.38 16.73 -17.34
C THR A 176 -9.18 17.99 -17.09
N SER A 177 -8.53 19.15 -17.27
CA SER A 177 -9.20 20.42 -17.07
C SER A 177 -10.48 20.31 -17.89
N LEU A 178 -11.65 20.37 -17.26
CA LEU A 178 -12.94 20.23 -17.96
C LEU A 178 -12.95 21.14 -19.20
N ARG A 179 -12.24 22.27 -19.07
CA ARG A 179 -11.89 23.18 -20.14
C ARG A 179 -11.24 22.54 -21.38
N LEU A 180 -10.19 21.74 -21.24
CA LEU A 180 -9.55 21.07 -22.38
C LEU A 180 -10.46 20.01 -23.01
N THR A 181 -11.19 19.27 -22.18
CA THR A 181 -12.17 18.28 -22.68
C THR A 181 -13.30 18.97 -23.43
N PHE A 182 -13.79 20.08 -22.89
CA PHE A 182 -14.81 20.93 -23.49
C PHE A 182 -14.34 21.56 -24.80
N GLU A 183 -13.12 22.12 -24.82
CA GLU A 183 -12.51 22.72 -26.02
C GLU A 183 -12.27 21.68 -27.13
N SER A 184 -12.03 20.42 -26.78
CA SER A 184 -11.84 19.33 -27.77
C SER A 184 -13.14 18.65 -28.24
N ALA A 185 -14.27 18.90 -27.58
CA ALA A 185 -15.54 18.27 -27.91
C ALA A 185 -16.20 18.94 -29.13
N PRO A 186 -17.02 18.22 -29.93
CA PRO A 186 -17.85 18.81 -30.98
C PRO A 186 -18.77 19.91 -30.44
N VAL A 187 -19.11 20.89 -31.28
CA VAL A 187 -19.97 22.03 -30.89
C VAL A 187 -21.33 21.57 -30.35
N GLU A 188 -21.87 20.48 -30.89
CA GLU A 188 -23.12 19.87 -30.43
C GLU A 188 -23.01 19.37 -28.98
N GLU A 189 -21.96 18.61 -28.66
CA GLU A 189 -21.71 18.12 -27.29
C GLU A 189 -21.41 19.26 -26.31
N GLN A 190 -20.72 20.32 -26.76
CA GLN A 190 -20.49 21.51 -25.94
C GLN A 190 -21.81 22.19 -25.55
N ALA A 191 -22.75 22.31 -26.49
CA ALA A 191 -24.06 22.89 -26.25
C ALA A 191 -24.89 22.05 -25.27
N ASP A 192 -24.85 20.72 -25.40
CA ASP A 192 -25.53 19.80 -24.49
C ASP A 192 -24.99 19.87 -23.06
N VAL A 193 -23.66 19.92 -22.90
CA VAL A 193 -23.02 20.09 -21.59
C VAL A 193 -23.43 21.43 -20.96
N LEU A 194 -23.45 22.52 -21.72
CA LEU A 194 -23.90 23.83 -21.22
C LEU A 194 -25.38 23.80 -20.78
N ARG A 195 -26.24 23.13 -21.54
CA ARG A 195 -27.65 22.96 -21.19
C ARG A 195 -27.83 22.19 -19.88
N LEU A 196 -27.11 21.08 -19.71
CA LEU A 196 -27.14 20.31 -18.47
C LEU A 196 -26.66 21.12 -17.26
N VAL A 197 -25.61 21.93 -17.42
CA VAL A 197 -25.13 22.82 -16.35
C VAL A 197 -26.17 23.87 -15.99
N ALA A 198 -26.86 24.46 -16.98
CA ALA A 198 -27.95 25.40 -16.74
C ALA A 198 -29.11 24.73 -15.96
N ASP A 199 -29.54 23.54 -16.36
CA ASP A 199 -30.62 22.80 -15.70
C ASP A 199 -30.27 22.45 -14.25
N MET A 200 -29.01 22.07 -13.98
CA MET A 200 -28.53 21.82 -12.62
C MET A 200 -28.56 23.07 -11.73
N LEU A 201 -28.20 24.24 -12.29
CA LEU A 201 -28.22 25.50 -11.55
C LEU A 201 -29.64 25.94 -11.19
N VAL A 202 -30.58 25.83 -12.14
CA VAL A 202 -32.01 26.10 -11.88
C VAL A 202 -32.53 25.17 -10.79
N SER A 203 -32.24 23.87 -10.89
CA SER A 203 -32.67 22.87 -9.91
C SER A 203 -32.12 23.11 -8.50
N ASN A 204 -30.89 23.60 -8.38
CA ASN A 204 -30.28 23.88 -7.07
C ASN A 204 -30.84 25.14 -6.40
N ASN A 205 -31.20 26.17 -7.18
CA ASN A 205 -31.83 27.39 -6.65
C ASN A 205 -33.25 27.15 -6.11
N HIS A 206 -33.97 26.16 -6.65
CA HIS A 206 -35.28 25.77 -6.12
C HIS A 206 -35.20 24.97 -4.82
N LYS A 207 -34.11 24.23 -4.57
CA LYS A 207 -33.94 23.46 -3.33
C LYS A 207 -33.56 24.33 -2.13
N SER A 208 -32.87 25.45 -2.33
CA SER A 208 -32.48 26.35 -1.23
C SER A 208 -33.65 27.19 -0.68
N THR A 209 -34.77 27.27 -1.40
CA THR A 209 -35.93 28.08 -1.00
C THR A 209 -37.04 27.28 -0.30
N SER A 210 -37.02 25.95 -0.36
CA SER A 210 -38.06 25.10 0.23
C SER A 210 -37.82 24.72 1.71
N ASP A 211 -36.64 24.96 2.27
CA ASP A 211 -36.28 24.55 3.65
C ASP A 211 -36.43 25.66 4.72
N CYS A 212 -36.96 26.84 4.37
CA CYS A 212 -37.11 27.98 5.31
C CYS A 212 -38.55 28.24 5.78
N PHE A 213 -39.46 27.27 5.67
CA PHE A 213 -40.81 27.38 6.23
C PHE A 213 -41.11 26.20 7.17
N ILE A 214 -40.55 26.22 8.37
CA ILE A 214 -41.17 25.55 9.52
C ILE A 214 -41.75 26.63 10.45
N THR A 215 -43.07 26.73 10.31
CA THR A 215 -44.11 27.33 11.14
C THR A 215 -43.79 27.59 12.62
N GLU A 216 -43.84 28.85 13.02
CA GLU A 216 -44.28 29.24 14.36
C GLU A 216 -45.77 28.87 14.50
N SER A 217 -46.07 27.95 15.42
CA SER A 217 -47.43 27.77 15.93
C SER A 217 -47.37 27.91 17.44
N GLY A 218 -48.16 28.87 17.91
CA GLY A 218 -48.10 29.41 19.26
C GLY A 218 -48.63 28.49 20.34
N THR A 219 -48.35 28.87 21.57
CA THR A 219 -49.05 28.37 22.75
C THR A 219 -49.14 29.51 23.76
N GLU A 220 -50.19 30.33 23.64
CA GLU A 220 -50.73 31.10 24.76
C GLU A 220 -51.70 30.19 25.51
N VAL A 221 -51.44 29.96 26.80
CA VAL A 221 -52.46 29.48 27.74
C VAL A 221 -52.40 30.37 28.97
N SER A 222 -53.58 30.91 29.26
CA SER A 222 -53.99 31.77 30.36
C SER A 222 -53.80 31.17 31.74
#